data_AF-J9FLC0-F1
#
_entry.id   AF-J9FLC0-F1
#
_cell.length_a   1.000
_cell.length_b   1.000
_cell.length_c   1.000
_cell.angle_alpha   90.00
_cell.angle_beta   90.00
_cell.angle_gamma   90.00
#
_symmetry.space_group_name_H-M   'P 1'
#
loop_
_entity.id
_entity.type
_entity.pdbx_description
1 polymer ?
#
loop_
_entity_poly.entity_id
_entity_poly.type
_entity_poly.pdbx_seq_one_letter_code
_entity_poly.pdbx_strand_id
1 'polypeptide(L)'
;MGGSVLAILIIFSLPLYGEGYDTINTLINSTNGADVNSVMNNSWFYNHQDLLLLYLGLIVIFKVFATTATNGGGGCGGTFAPSLFLGCITGYAFARIWNIYTPLGLTVPISNNALMGMAGVMSGVFHAPLTGVFLIAELTNGYNLFIPLMIVSAASFLTIRTFEPNSIYSMRLARRGELLTHNKDQSVLTLMSLDAVIDKERPILTPEMSLGEIVQVVAKSKSIHFAVCDKKGSMIGVINLNNLRKYIFRSELYRVYSAEQLMETPHAILNTKQSMPDVMDTFQNTGAGTLPVVGKDNLFVGFVSKSQLYSLYRQIMKDFSEE
;
A
#
# COMPACT_ATOMS: atom_id res chain seq x y z
N MET A 1 9.21 -26.29 13.42
CA MET A 1 10.32 -25.50 14.00
C MET A 1 9.84 -24.43 14.98
N GLY A 2 8.86 -23.57 14.64
CA GLY A 2 8.36 -22.52 15.55
C GLY A 2 7.89 -23.02 16.92
N GLY A 3 7.14 -24.13 16.97
CA GLY A 3 6.69 -24.73 18.24
C GLY A 3 7.83 -25.24 19.14
N SER A 4 8.92 -25.75 18.57
CA SER A 4 10.10 -26.21 19.33
C SER A 4 10.84 -25.03 19.95
N VAL A 5 10.96 -23.90 19.24
CA VAL A 5 11.52 -22.66 19.77
C VAL A 5 10.66 -22.12 20.92
N LEU A 6 9.33 -22.14 20.77
CA LEU A 6 8.42 -21.73 21.84
C LEU A 6 8.56 -22.61 23.08
N ALA A 7 8.60 -23.93 22.91
CA ALA A 7 8.72 -24.88 24.02
C ALA A 7 9.99 -24.64 24.84
N ILE A 8 11.12 -24.36 24.17
CA ILE A 8 12.39 -24.02 24.83
C ILE A 8 12.28 -22.68 25.58
N LEU A 9 11.66 -21.67 24.98
CA LEU A 9 11.50 -20.35 25.61
C LEU A 9 10.57 -20.39 26.83
N ILE A 10 9.49 -21.17 26.78
CA ILE A 10 8.52 -21.30 27.89
C ILE A 10 9.16 -21.95 29.12
N ILE A 11 10.09 -22.91 28.94
CA ILE A 11 10.82 -23.54 30.05
C ILE A 11 11.66 -22.50 30.83
N PHE A 12 12.11 -21.44 30.16
CA PHE A 12 12.97 -20.44 30.77
C PHE A 12 12.18 -19.41 31.61
N SER A 13 10.95 -19.08 31.21
CA SER A 13 10.11 -18.10 31.92
C SER A 13 8.63 -18.26 31.56
N LEU A 14 7.79 -18.50 32.56
CA LEU A 14 6.33 -18.67 32.42
C LEU A 14 5.60 -17.45 31.82
N PRO A 15 5.98 -16.19 32.13
CA PRO A 15 5.42 -14.99 31.46
C PRO A 15 5.53 -14.96 29.93
N LEU A 16 6.39 -15.81 29.33
CA LEU A 16 6.45 -15.97 27.88
C LEU A 16 5.23 -16.75 27.34
N TYR A 17 4.58 -17.56 28.18
CA TYR A 17 3.35 -18.29 27.86
C TYR A 17 2.11 -17.39 27.99
N GLY A 18 1.25 -17.42 26.97
CA GLY A 18 0.02 -16.62 26.94
C GLY A 18 0.23 -15.13 26.64
N GLU A 19 -0.79 -14.32 26.92
CA GLU A 19 -0.85 -12.90 26.53
C GLU A 19 -0.15 -11.95 27.51
N GLY A 20 0.15 -12.40 28.73
CA GLY A 20 0.86 -11.61 29.73
C GLY A 20 0.01 -10.57 30.48
N TYR A 21 -1.32 -10.64 30.39
CA TYR A 21 -2.23 -9.72 31.09
C TYR A 21 -2.09 -9.75 32.62
N ASP A 22 -1.79 -10.91 33.21
CA ASP A 22 -1.57 -11.00 34.66
C ASP A 22 -0.38 -10.15 35.08
N THR A 23 0.73 -10.24 34.34
CA THR A 23 1.92 -9.42 34.56
C THR A 23 1.63 -7.94 34.36
N ILE A 24 0.84 -7.58 33.35
CA ILE A 24 0.40 -6.21 33.12
C ILE A 24 -0.37 -5.68 34.33
N ASN A 25 -1.34 -6.44 34.83
CA ASN A 25 -2.15 -6.07 35.98
C ASN A 25 -1.30 -5.93 37.24
N THR A 26 -0.35 -6.83 37.47
CA THR A 26 0.60 -6.73 38.58
C THR A 26 1.46 -5.46 38.47
N LEU A 27 1.96 -5.13 37.29
CA LEU A 27 2.83 -3.96 37.08
C LEU A 27 2.09 -2.62 37.18
N ILE A 28 0.82 -2.56 36.75
CA ILE A 28 0.01 -1.33 36.84
C ILE A 28 -0.50 -1.11 38.28
N ASN A 29 -1.00 -2.17 38.92
CA ASN A 29 -1.68 -2.05 40.21
C ASN A 29 -0.73 -2.16 41.40
N SER A 30 0.55 -2.51 41.19
CA SER A 30 1.52 -2.58 42.30
C SER A 30 1.74 -1.21 42.91
N THR A 31 1.28 -1.02 44.14
CA THR A 31 1.58 0.13 44.98
C THR A 31 2.88 -0.06 45.77
N ASN A 32 3.28 -1.31 46.01
CA ASN A 32 4.51 -1.66 46.72
C ASN A 32 5.41 -2.59 45.88
N GLY A 33 6.74 -2.41 45.98
CA GLY A 33 7.72 -3.22 45.22
C GLY A 33 7.67 -4.73 45.52
N ALA A 34 7.04 -5.14 46.63
CA ALA A 34 6.86 -6.55 47.01
C ALA A 34 5.91 -7.30 46.07
N ASP A 35 4.86 -6.65 45.54
CA ASP A 35 3.90 -7.28 44.64
C ASP A 35 4.52 -7.54 43.26
N VAL A 36 5.48 -6.71 42.84
CA VAL A 36 6.13 -6.83 41.54
C VAL A 36 7.10 -8.01 41.49
N ASN A 37 7.69 -8.37 42.62
CA ASN A 37 8.54 -9.55 42.70
C ASN A 37 7.76 -10.84 42.36
N SER A 38 6.42 -10.82 42.47
CA SER A 38 5.59 -11.94 42.02
C SER A 38 5.67 -12.20 40.51
N VAL A 39 6.07 -11.20 39.70
CA VAL A 39 6.32 -11.37 38.25
C VAL A 39 7.50 -12.31 37.98
N MET A 40 8.43 -12.41 38.94
CA MET A 40 9.56 -13.33 38.89
C MET A 40 9.23 -14.70 39.47
N ASN A 41 8.01 -14.91 39.99
CA ASN A 41 7.55 -16.23 40.44
C ASN A 41 7.54 -17.20 39.25
N ASN A 42 7.96 -18.45 39.50
CA ASN A 42 8.11 -19.48 38.48
C ASN A 42 9.12 -19.12 37.37
N SER A 43 10.13 -18.32 37.70
CA SER A 43 11.29 -18.03 36.84
C SER A 43 12.59 -18.41 37.54
N TRP A 44 13.66 -18.56 36.77
CA TRP A 44 15.00 -18.83 37.31
C TRP A 44 15.55 -17.67 38.15
N PHE A 45 14.92 -16.49 38.09
CA PHE A 45 15.30 -15.31 38.85
C PHE A 45 14.47 -15.16 40.14
N TYR A 46 13.72 -16.19 40.55
CA TYR A 46 12.95 -16.16 41.79
C TYR A 46 13.79 -15.72 42.99
N ASN A 47 13.24 -14.85 43.82
CA ASN A 47 13.85 -14.28 45.04
C ASN A 47 15.08 -13.37 44.84
N HIS A 48 15.44 -12.99 43.61
CA HIS A 48 16.55 -12.07 43.33
C HIS A 48 16.03 -10.67 42.92
N GLN A 49 15.63 -9.86 43.92
CA GLN A 49 14.97 -8.56 43.69
C GLN A 49 15.84 -7.57 42.89
N ASP A 50 17.16 -7.61 43.07
CA ASP A 50 18.11 -6.74 42.37
C ASP A 50 18.17 -7.01 40.85
N LEU A 51 17.76 -8.21 40.42
CA LEU A 51 17.80 -8.64 39.02
C LEU A 51 16.49 -8.35 38.26
N LEU A 52 15.52 -7.68 38.88
CA LEU A 52 14.21 -7.44 38.30
C LEU A 52 14.29 -6.68 36.96
N LEU A 53 15.09 -5.62 36.86
CA LEU A 53 15.26 -4.86 35.61
C LEU A 53 15.90 -5.70 34.51
N LEU A 54 16.89 -6.52 34.87
CA LEU A 54 17.54 -7.44 33.94
C LEU A 54 16.53 -8.49 33.42
N TYR A 55 15.73 -9.05 34.31
CA TYR A 55 14.70 -10.03 33.98
C TYR A 55 13.63 -9.44 33.04
N LEU A 56 13.14 -8.23 33.32
CA LEU A 56 12.21 -7.53 32.44
C LEU A 56 12.81 -7.26 31.05
N GLY A 57 14.10 -6.89 30.98
CA GLY A 57 14.81 -6.73 29.71
C GLY A 57 14.90 -8.04 28.92
N LEU A 58 15.21 -9.16 29.57
CA LEU A 58 15.22 -10.48 28.94
C LEU A 58 13.84 -10.89 28.44
N ILE A 59 12.78 -10.65 29.22
CA ILE A 59 11.40 -10.91 28.79
C ILE A 59 11.07 -10.13 27.51
N VAL A 60 11.44 -8.85 27.44
CA VAL A 60 11.18 -8.03 26.25
C VAL A 60 11.81 -8.66 25.00
N ILE A 61 13.07 -9.07 25.10
CA ILE A 61 13.80 -9.68 23.99
C ILE A 61 13.16 -11.03 23.62
N PHE A 62 12.95 -11.92 24.59
CA PHE A 62 12.44 -13.25 24.34
C PHE A 62 10.99 -13.26 23.86
N LYS A 63 10.14 -12.32 24.29
CA LYS A 63 8.74 -12.23 23.81
C LYS A 63 8.69 -11.81 22.33
N VAL A 64 9.62 -10.97 21.87
CA VAL A 64 9.74 -10.63 20.44
C VAL A 64 10.10 -11.87 19.61
N PHE A 65 11.08 -12.67 20.06
CA PHE A 65 11.44 -13.93 19.41
C PHE A 65 10.31 -14.97 19.46
N ALA A 66 9.59 -15.08 20.58
CA ALA A 66 8.45 -15.97 20.71
C ALA A 66 7.31 -15.56 19.75
N THR A 67 6.96 -14.28 19.72
CA THR A 67 5.88 -13.76 18.86
C THR A 67 6.21 -13.93 17.38
N THR A 68 7.46 -13.65 16.99
CA THR A 68 7.92 -13.85 15.61
C THR A 68 7.98 -15.33 15.23
N ALA A 69 8.40 -16.23 16.13
CA ALA A 69 8.40 -17.67 15.90
C ALA A 69 6.98 -18.25 15.77
N THR A 70 6.02 -17.79 16.58
CA THR A 70 4.60 -18.17 16.46
C THR A 70 4.02 -17.70 15.13
N ASN A 71 4.18 -16.41 14.82
CA ASN A 71 3.58 -15.81 13.62
C ASN A 71 4.28 -16.25 12.32
N GLY A 72 5.58 -16.51 12.37
CA GLY A 72 6.36 -17.04 11.24
C GLY A 72 6.18 -18.54 11.05
N GLY A 73 5.86 -19.28 12.12
CA GLY A 73 5.61 -20.72 12.09
C GLY A 73 4.20 -21.13 11.67
N GLY A 74 3.32 -20.17 11.34
CA GLY A 74 1.94 -20.44 10.95
C GLY A 74 0.96 -20.63 12.12
N GLY A 75 1.36 -20.27 13.35
CA GLY A 75 0.46 -20.28 14.50
C GLY A 75 -0.58 -19.16 14.44
N CYS A 76 -1.75 -19.40 15.00
CA CYS A 76 -2.79 -18.38 15.18
C CYS A 76 -2.41 -17.44 16.34
N GLY A 77 -1.55 -16.44 16.05
CA GLY A 77 -1.12 -15.42 17.01
C GLY A 77 -1.33 -14.01 16.47
N GLY A 78 -1.89 -13.12 17.30
CA GLY A 78 -1.93 -11.68 17.02
C GLY A 78 -0.63 -10.99 17.42
N THR A 79 -0.37 -9.79 16.89
CA THR A 79 0.71 -8.91 17.37
C THR A 79 0.23 -7.92 18.43
N PHE A 80 -1.08 -7.87 18.69
CA PHE A 80 -1.73 -6.91 19.60
C PHE A 80 -1.28 -7.05 21.05
N ALA A 81 -1.64 -8.15 21.70
CA ALA A 81 -1.34 -8.36 23.11
C ALA A 81 0.17 -8.44 23.41
N PRO A 82 1.03 -9.05 22.56
CA PRO A 82 2.48 -8.95 22.72
C PRO A 82 2.99 -7.50 22.71
N SER A 83 2.46 -6.64 21.83
CA SER A 83 2.85 -5.23 21.76
C SER A 83 2.43 -4.46 23.02
N LEU A 84 1.22 -4.72 23.52
CA LEU A 84 0.72 -4.14 24.77
C LEU A 84 1.61 -4.54 25.95
N PHE A 85 1.92 -5.83 26.07
CA PHE A 85 2.78 -6.38 27.12
C PHE A 85 4.20 -5.79 27.09
N LEU A 86 4.81 -5.73 25.90
CA LEU A 86 6.13 -5.12 25.71
C LEU A 86 6.13 -3.64 26.08
N GLY A 87 5.09 -2.89 25.69
CA GLY A 87 4.94 -1.49 26.06
C GLY A 87 4.80 -1.27 27.56
N CYS A 88 4.03 -2.12 28.25
CA CYS A 88 3.90 -2.08 29.71
C CYS A 88 5.26 -2.24 30.40
N ILE A 89 6.01 -3.28 30.02
CA ILE A 89 7.29 -3.63 30.66
C ILE A 89 8.34 -2.56 30.40
N THR A 90 8.43 -2.06 29.17
CA THR A 90 9.39 -1.02 28.80
C THR A 90 9.09 0.30 29.49
N GLY A 91 7.81 0.72 29.54
CA GLY A 91 7.38 1.92 30.28
C GLY A 91 7.62 1.79 31.79
N TYR A 92 7.35 0.61 32.36
CA TYR A 92 7.64 0.31 33.76
C TYR A 92 9.14 0.39 34.05
N ALA A 93 9.97 -0.29 33.26
CA ALA A 93 11.42 -0.31 33.42
C ALA A 93 12.00 1.10 33.29
N PHE A 94 11.52 1.89 32.34
CA PHE A 94 11.90 3.29 32.18
C PHE A 94 11.64 4.11 33.45
N ALA A 95 10.42 4.04 34.00
CA ALA A 95 10.08 4.78 35.22
C ALA A 95 10.86 4.30 36.46
N ARG A 96 11.13 3.00 36.56
CA ARG A 96 11.98 2.47 37.64
C ARG A 96 13.41 2.98 37.53
N ILE A 97 14.00 2.96 36.34
CA ILE A 97 15.34 3.50 36.09
C ILE A 97 15.36 5.01 36.42
N TRP A 98 14.38 5.76 35.95
CA TRP A 98 14.24 7.18 36.28
C TRP A 98 14.20 7.42 37.79
N ASN A 99 13.37 6.67 38.52
CA ASN A 99 13.24 6.82 39.97
C ASN A 99 14.46 6.33 40.76
N ILE A 100 15.29 5.43 40.21
CA ILE A 100 16.55 5.01 40.84
C ILE A 100 17.58 6.14 40.76
N TYR A 101 17.76 6.73 39.58
CA TYR A 101 18.75 7.80 39.39
C TYR A 101 18.22 9.16 39.86
N THR A 102 16.90 9.31 39.97
CA THR A 102 16.16 10.54 40.28
C THR A 102 16.81 11.77 39.64
N PRO A 103 16.95 11.80 38.29
CA PRO A 103 17.50 12.97 37.63
C PRO A 103 16.59 14.16 37.98
N LEU A 104 17.20 15.27 38.40
CA LEU A 104 16.50 16.51 38.78
C LEU A 104 15.66 16.44 40.07
N GLY A 105 15.78 15.37 40.89
CA GLY A 105 15.02 15.26 42.13
C GLY A 105 13.52 14.97 41.94
N LEU A 106 13.09 14.64 40.72
CA LEU A 106 11.70 14.40 40.37
C LEU A 106 11.42 12.89 40.26
N THR A 107 10.43 12.42 41.00
CA THR A 107 9.93 11.04 40.89
C THR A 107 8.74 11.00 39.95
N VAL A 108 8.66 9.94 39.14
CA VAL A 108 7.57 9.73 38.18
C VAL A 108 6.68 8.56 38.62
N PRO A 109 5.35 8.66 38.48
CA PRO A 109 4.46 7.54 38.77
C PRO A 109 4.73 6.37 37.82
N ILE A 110 5.04 5.21 38.38
CA ILE A 110 5.45 4.03 37.60
C ILE A 110 4.28 3.46 36.78
N SER A 111 3.09 3.39 37.38
CA SER A 111 1.86 2.92 36.72
C SER A 111 1.51 3.76 35.49
N ASN A 112 1.55 5.09 35.60
CA ASN A 112 1.27 6.00 34.49
C ASN A 112 2.27 5.82 33.34
N ASN A 113 3.55 5.59 33.66
CA ASN A 113 4.58 5.36 32.64
C ASN A 113 4.46 3.99 31.98
N ALA A 114 4.04 2.95 32.70
CA ALA A 114 3.71 1.67 32.10
C ALA A 114 2.57 1.81 31.07
N LEU A 115 1.51 2.55 31.42
CA LEU A 115 0.39 2.86 30.53
C LEU A 115 0.82 3.70 29.31
N MET A 116 1.70 4.69 29.51
CA MET A 116 2.27 5.47 28.41
C MET A 116 3.14 4.60 27.48
N GLY A 117 3.92 3.67 28.03
CA GLY A 117 4.71 2.72 27.26
C GLY A 117 3.85 1.79 26.41
N MET A 118 2.72 1.31 26.95
CA MET A 118 1.72 0.54 26.18
C MET A 118 1.23 1.31 24.96
N ALA A 119 0.73 2.53 25.16
CA ALA A 119 0.20 3.35 24.07
C ALA A 119 1.29 3.70 23.05
N GLY A 120 2.50 4.01 23.50
CA GLY A 120 3.65 4.30 22.64
C GLY A 120 4.03 3.14 21.73
N VAL A 121 4.22 1.94 22.30
CA VAL A 121 4.59 0.75 21.51
C VAL A 121 3.47 0.35 20.55
N MET A 122 2.21 0.36 21.00
CA MET A 122 1.07 0.08 20.11
C MET A 122 0.99 1.07 18.94
N SER A 123 1.15 2.37 19.22
CA SER A 123 1.10 3.41 18.19
C SER A 123 2.20 3.26 17.15
N GLY A 124 3.40 2.85 17.60
CA GLY A 124 4.53 2.59 16.73
C GLY A 124 4.36 1.32 15.89
N VAL A 125 3.88 0.24 16.49
CA VAL A 125 3.70 -1.06 15.81
C VAL A 125 2.56 -1.03 14.79
N PHE A 126 1.46 -0.36 15.12
CA PHE A 126 0.25 -0.35 14.29
C PHE A 126 0.15 0.84 13.35
N HIS A 127 1.05 1.83 13.44
CA HIS A 127 0.94 3.10 12.74
C HIS A 127 -0.43 3.79 12.97
N ALA A 128 -1.04 3.54 14.14
CA ALA A 128 -2.40 3.97 14.50
C ALA A 128 -2.40 4.65 15.87
N PRO A 129 -1.93 5.91 15.97
CA PRO A 129 -1.69 6.57 17.25
C PRO A 129 -2.97 6.78 18.09
N LEU A 130 -4.09 7.11 17.45
CA LEU A 130 -5.35 7.33 18.18
C LEU A 130 -5.88 6.03 18.82
N THR A 131 -5.74 4.90 18.14
CA THR A 131 -6.22 3.60 18.65
C THR A 131 -5.53 3.22 19.95
N GLY A 132 -4.21 3.43 20.05
CA GLY A 132 -3.45 3.19 21.28
C GLY A 132 -3.91 4.10 22.42
N VAL A 133 -4.07 5.40 22.15
CA VAL A 133 -4.54 6.38 23.14
C VAL A 133 -5.91 6.00 23.70
N PHE A 134 -6.89 5.72 22.83
CA PHE A 134 -8.26 5.40 23.26
C PHE A 134 -8.32 4.09 24.04
N LEU A 135 -7.62 3.04 23.60
CA LEU A 135 -7.60 1.76 24.31
C LEU A 135 -7.10 1.93 25.74
N ILE A 136 -5.98 2.63 25.94
CA ILE A 136 -5.40 2.82 27.28
C ILE A 136 -6.26 3.78 28.12
N ALA A 137 -6.83 4.83 27.53
CA ALA A 137 -7.75 5.72 28.22
C ALA A 137 -9.00 4.98 28.72
N GLU A 138 -9.54 4.05 27.93
CA GLU A 138 -10.68 3.21 28.30
C GLU A 138 -10.32 2.23 29.42
N LEU A 139 -9.17 1.55 29.33
CA LEU A 139 -8.70 0.63 30.37
C LEU A 139 -8.45 1.31 31.72
N THR A 140 -8.01 2.57 31.71
CA THR A 140 -7.72 3.35 32.92
C THR A 140 -8.94 4.05 33.50
N ASN A 141 -10.05 4.09 32.75
CA ASN A 141 -11.30 4.77 33.10
C ASN A 141 -11.10 6.25 33.51
N GLY A 142 -10.04 6.89 33.01
CA GLY A 142 -9.61 8.22 33.47
C GLY A 142 -8.98 9.06 32.37
N TYR A 143 -9.62 10.18 32.03
CA TYR A 143 -9.18 11.10 30.97
C TYR A 143 -7.97 11.97 31.33
N ASN A 144 -7.48 11.90 32.58
CA ASN A 144 -6.35 12.72 33.04
C ASN A 144 -5.04 12.39 32.31
N LEU A 145 -4.88 11.15 31.81
CA LEU A 145 -3.70 10.72 31.06
C LEU A 145 -3.83 10.95 29.54
N PHE A 146 -4.95 11.49 29.06
CA PHE A 146 -5.24 11.58 27.64
C PHE A 146 -4.21 12.42 26.88
N ILE A 147 -3.85 13.60 27.42
CA ILE A 147 -2.84 14.47 26.80
C ILE A 147 -1.45 13.82 26.80
N PRO A 148 -0.91 13.31 27.93
CA PRO A 148 0.36 12.57 27.92
C PRO A 148 0.38 11.40 26.93
N LEU A 149 -0.70 10.60 26.87
CA LEU A 149 -0.81 9.46 25.97
C LEU A 149 -0.74 9.89 24.50
N MET A 150 -1.42 10.98 24.12
CA MET A 150 -1.36 11.53 22.77
C MET A 150 0.05 11.96 22.39
N ILE A 151 0.77 12.64 23.29
CA ILE A 151 2.14 13.12 23.03
C ILE A 151 3.07 11.92 22.79
N VAL A 152 3.05 10.93 23.68
CA VAL A 152 3.89 9.72 23.57
C VAL A 152 3.55 8.93 22.31
N SER A 153 2.26 8.77 22.00
CA SER A 153 1.79 8.04 20.82
C SER A 153 2.18 8.74 19.52
N ALA A 154 2.06 10.08 19.46
CA ALA A 154 2.45 10.88 18.31
C ALA A 154 3.97 10.87 18.10
N ALA A 155 4.76 10.98 19.17
CA ALA A 155 6.21 10.89 19.10
C ALA A 155 6.66 9.53 18.59
N SER A 156 6.12 8.44 19.16
CA SER A 156 6.40 7.07 18.72
C SER A 156 6.05 6.86 17.25
N PHE A 157 4.86 7.31 16.82
CA PHE A 157 4.41 7.23 15.43
C PHE A 157 5.34 8.00 14.47
N LEU A 158 5.73 9.23 14.83
CA LEU A 158 6.60 10.05 13.97
C LEU A 158 8.01 9.45 13.86
N THR A 159 8.54 8.93 14.96
CA THR A 159 9.84 8.24 14.98
C THR A 159 9.78 7.01 14.09
N ILE A 160 8.82 6.10 14.27
CA ILE A 160 8.77 4.88 13.46
C ILE A 160 8.54 5.18 11.98
N ARG A 161 7.71 6.17 11.64
CA ARG A 161 7.44 6.54 10.25
C ARG A 161 8.69 7.03 9.50
N THR A 162 9.68 7.54 10.23
CA THR A 162 10.97 7.98 9.66
C THR A 162 11.88 6.78 9.32
N PHE A 163 11.78 5.67 10.06
CA PHE A 163 12.57 4.45 9.82
C PHE A 163 11.85 3.44 8.92
N GLU A 164 10.55 3.23 9.16
CA GLU A 164 9.71 2.26 8.48
C GLU A 164 8.41 2.92 8.01
N PRO A 165 8.28 3.23 6.71
CA PRO A 165 7.10 3.92 6.16
C PRO A 165 5.84 3.04 6.15
N ASN A 166 5.99 1.72 6.27
CA ASN A 166 4.89 0.75 6.24
C ASN A 166 4.64 0.16 7.62
N SER A 167 3.36 0.00 8.00
CA SER A 167 2.98 -0.74 9.21
C SER A 167 3.24 -2.25 9.06
N ILE A 168 3.28 -2.99 10.17
CA ILE A 168 3.40 -4.47 10.13
C ILE A 168 2.30 -5.09 9.27
N TYR A 169 1.07 -4.55 9.30
CA TYR A 169 -0.03 -5.02 8.47
C TYR A 169 0.17 -4.68 7.00
N SER A 170 0.58 -3.44 6.69
CA SER A 170 0.89 -3.01 5.33
C SER A 170 2.04 -3.82 4.73
N MET A 171 3.08 -4.13 5.51
CA MET A 171 4.22 -4.96 5.10
C MET A 171 3.83 -6.43 4.87
N ARG A 172 2.86 -6.94 5.64
CA ARG A 172 2.32 -8.30 5.45
C ARG A 172 1.48 -8.39 4.17
N LEU A 173 0.68 -7.37 3.88
CA LEU A 173 0.01 -7.21 2.58
C LEU A 173 1.04 -7.07 1.45
N ALA A 174 2.16 -6.36 1.67
CA ALA A 174 3.23 -6.17 0.69
C ALA A 174 3.81 -7.47 0.19
N ARG A 175 4.16 -8.34 1.15
CA ARG A 175 4.73 -9.65 0.87
C ARG A 175 3.74 -10.61 0.20
N ARG A 176 2.44 -10.37 0.35
CA ARG A 176 1.38 -11.12 -0.34
C ARG A 176 1.05 -10.56 -1.73
N GLY A 177 1.65 -9.44 -2.13
CA GLY A 177 1.27 -8.73 -3.36
C GLY A 177 -0.03 -7.93 -3.23
N GLU A 178 -0.62 -7.86 -2.03
CA GLU A 178 -1.88 -7.19 -1.70
C GLU A 178 -1.65 -5.77 -1.17
N LEU A 179 -0.44 -5.20 -1.32
CA LEU A 179 -0.18 -3.83 -0.90
C LEU A 179 -1.04 -2.88 -1.73
N LEU A 180 -2.14 -2.43 -1.11
CA LEU A 180 -2.88 -1.24 -1.52
C LEU A 180 -1.99 -0.04 -1.20
N THR A 181 -0.99 0.22 -2.05
CA THR A 181 -0.31 1.51 -2.08
C THR A 181 -1.37 2.60 -2.22
N HIS A 182 -1.17 3.70 -1.50
CA HIS A 182 -2.10 4.85 -1.43
C HIS A 182 -2.45 5.47 -2.80
N ASN A 183 -1.84 5.00 -3.90
CA ASN A 183 -2.28 5.19 -5.27
C ASN A 183 -3.01 3.95 -5.78
N LYS A 184 -4.31 3.82 -5.47
CA LYS A 184 -5.20 2.78 -6.01
C LYS A 184 -5.14 2.68 -7.54
N ASP A 185 -4.81 3.79 -8.20
CA ASP A 185 -4.71 3.87 -9.65
C ASP A 185 -3.48 3.13 -10.22
N GLN A 186 -2.33 3.14 -9.53
CA GLN A 186 -1.10 2.56 -10.08
C GLN A 186 -1.12 1.02 -10.08
N SER A 187 -1.69 0.38 -9.06
CA SER A 187 -1.73 -1.09 -8.96
C SER A 187 -2.60 -1.72 -10.05
N VAL A 188 -3.75 -1.10 -10.37
CA VAL A 188 -4.62 -1.54 -11.49
C VAL A 188 -3.92 -1.33 -12.83
N LEU A 189 -3.23 -0.20 -13.00
CA LEU A 189 -2.52 0.11 -14.24
C LEU A 189 -1.33 -0.82 -14.51
N THR A 190 -0.75 -1.43 -13.47
CA THR A 190 0.37 -2.38 -13.61
C THR A 190 -0.09 -3.76 -14.13
N LEU A 191 -1.37 -4.10 -13.94
CA LEU A 191 -1.98 -5.35 -14.42
C LEU A 191 -2.62 -5.22 -15.81
N MET A 192 -2.83 -3.99 -16.29
CA MET A 192 -3.34 -3.73 -17.63
C MET A 192 -2.20 -3.83 -18.64
N SER A 193 -2.31 -4.74 -19.60
CA SER A 193 -1.45 -4.74 -20.77
C SER A 193 -2.06 -3.84 -21.85
N LEU A 194 -1.27 -2.92 -22.39
CA LEU A 194 -1.70 -2.05 -23.49
C LEU A 194 -2.29 -2.88 -24.64
N ASP A 195 -1.69 -4.04 -24.92
CA ASP A 195 -2.15 -5.01 -25.93
C ASP A 195 -3.61 -5.45 -25.79
N ALA A 196 -4.16 -5.52 -24.57
CA ALA A 196 -5.56 -5.90 -24.36
C ALA A 196 -6.57 -4.80 -24.72
N VAL A 197 -6.09 -3.55 -24.89
CA VAL A 197 -6.93 -2.37 -25.17
C VAL A 197 -6.79 -1.91 -26.62
N ILE A 198 -5.84 -2.46 -27.37
CA ILE A 198 -5.61 -2.08 -28.78
C ILE A 198 -6.72 -2.66 -29.66
N ASP A 199 -7.41 -1.76 -30.36
CA ASP A 199 -8.32 -2.09 -31.45
C ASP A 199 -7.51 -2.33 -32.73
N LYS A 200 -7.27 -3.62 -33.04
CA LYS A 200 -6.48 -4.12 -34.18
C LYS A 200 -7.33 -4.37 -35.44
N GLU A 201 -8.66 -4.28 -35.34
CA GLU A 201 -9.57 -4.68 -36.42
C GLU A 201 -9.87 -3.55 -37.41
N ARG A 202 -9.30 -2.36 -37.20
CA ARG A 202 -9.57 -1.21 -38.06
C ARG A 202 -8.92 -1.36 -39.43
N PRO A 203 -9.64 -1.01 -40.51
CA PRO A 203 -9.05 -1.00 -41.84
C PRO A 203 -7.97 0.08 -41.94
N ILE A 204 -6.88 -0.28 -42.61
CA ILE A 204 -5.75 0.60 -42.90
C ILE A 204 -5.96 1.21 -44.28
N LEU A 205 -5.67 2.49 -44.43
CA LEU A 205 -5.74 3.21 -45.70
C LEU A 205 -4.32 3.38 -46.27
N THR A 206 -4.18 3.37 -47.60
CA THR A 206 -2.90 3.70 -48.26
C THR A 206 -2.90 5.16 -48.74
N PRO A 207 -1.75 5.84 -48.82
CA PRO A 207 -1.64 7.24 -49.22
C PRO A 207 -2.26 7.53 -50.59
N GLU A 208 -2.19 6.55 -51.50
CA GLU A 208 -2.65 6.66 -52.87
C GLU A 208 -4.17 6.44 -53.04
N MET A 209 -4.87 5.98 -51.99
CA MET A 209 -6.32 5.78 -52.06
C MET A 209 -7.05 7.08 -52.35
N SER A 210 -7.94 7.04 -53.33
CA SER A 210 -8.84 8.15 -53.66
C SER A 210 -9.92 8.31 -52.60
N LEU A 211 -10.47 9.53 -52.44
CA LEU A 211 -11.57 9.78 -51.52
C LEU A 211 -12.76 8.83 -51.74
N GLY A 212 -13.05 8.46 -52.99
CA GLY A 212 -14.11 7.48 -53.30
C GLY A 212 -13.83 6.09 -52.70
N GLU A 213 -12.60 5.61 -52.77
CA GLU A 213 -12.18 4.33 -52.16
C GLU A 213 -12.18 4.40 -50.64
N ILE A 214 -11.70 5.51 -50.08
CA ILE A 214 -11.74 5.77 -48.64
C ILE A 214 -13.19 5.67 -48.15
N VAL A 215 -14.13 6.33 -48.83
CA VAL A 215 -15.57 6.29 -48.48
C VAL A 215 -16.11 4.86 -48.47
N GLN A 216 -15.73 4.02 -49.45
CA GLN A 216 -16.17 2.61 -49.48
C GLN A 216 -15.63 1.77 -48.32
N VAL A 217 -14.37 2.01 -47.93
CA VAL A 217 -13.73 1.31 -46.82
C VAL A 217 -14.31 1.75 -45.48
N VAL A 218 -14.43 3.06 -45.27
CA VAL A 218 -14.93 3.61 -43.99
C VAL A 218 -16.43 3.38 -43.82
N ALA A 219 -17.21 3.27 -44.90
CA ALA A 219 -18.65 2.96 -44.83
C ALA A 219 -18.95 1.58 -44.21
N LYS A 220 -17.98 0.65 -44.24
CA LYS A 220 -18.10 -0.67 -43.63
C LYS A 220 -17.68 -0.69 -42.15
N SER A 221 -17.10 0.40 -41.65
CA SER A 221 -16.59 0.50 -40.28
C SER A 221 -17.47 1.44 -39.45
N LYS A 222 -17.58 1.15 -38.15
CA LYS A 222 -18.23 2.04 -37.17
C LYS A 222 -17.27 3.07 -36.57
N SER A 223 -15.99 2.99 -36.88
CA SER A 223 -14.95 3.85 -36.35
C SER A 223 -14.84 5.17 -37.10
N ILE A 224 -14.33 6.19 -36.41
CA ILE A 224 -14.20 7.56 -36.95
C ILE A 224 -12.73 7.87 -37.31
N HIS A 225 -11.76 7.17 -36.70
CA HIS A 225 -10.33 7.37 -36.93
C HIS A 225 -9.73 6.18 -37.69
N PHE A 226 -9.00 6.47 -38.76
CA PHE A 226 -8.35 5.48 -39.62
C PHE A 226 -6.88 5.84 -39.82
N ALA A 227 -6.00 4.83 -39.82
CA ALA A 227 -4.58 5.05 -40.03
C ALA A 227 -4.24 5.00 -41.52
N VAL A 228 -3.37 5.91 -41.96
CA VAL A 228 -2.76 5.90 -43.29
C VAL A 228 -1.36 5.33 -43.15
N CYS A 229 -1.08 4.23 -43.82
CA CYS A 229 0.20 3.52 -43.73
C CYS A 229 0.84 3.32 -45.11
N ASP A 230 2.17 3.36 -45.15
CA ASP A 230 2.94 3.02 -46.36
C ASP A 230 2.80 1.52 -46.70
N LYS A 231 3.29 1.11 -47.88
CA LYS A 231 3.37 -0.28 -48.35
C LYS A 231 4.12 -1.22 -47.39
N LYS A 232 4.98 -0.67 -46.53
CA LYS A 232 5.71 -1.41 -45.48
C LYS A 232 4.93 -1.54 -44.16
N GLY A 233 3.74 -0.94 -44.05
CA GLY A 233 2.93 -0.93 -42.83
C GLY A 233 3.32 0.14 -41.81
N SER A 234 4.26 1.04 -42.14
CA SER A 234 4.64 2.16 -41.30
C SER A 234 3.58 3.25 -41.33
N MET A 235 3.17 3.76 -40.17
CA MET A 235 2.16 4.81 -40.07
C MET A 235 2.71 6.16 -40.55
N ILE A 236 1.97 6.81 -41.45
CA ILE A 236 2.30 8.14 -41.98
C ILE A 236 1.37 9.21 -41.38
N GLY A 237 0.09 8.90 -41.21
CA GLY A 237 -0.90 9.86 -40.71
C GLY A 237 -2.20 9.21 -40.26
N VAL A 238 -3.14 10.05 -39.81
CA VAL A 238 -4.47 9.62 -39.37
C VAL A 238 -5.54 10.43 -40.08
N ILE A 239 -6.61 9.79 -40.50
CA ILE A 239 -7.78 10.42 -41.09
C ILE A 239 -8.93 10.37 -40.09
N ASN A 240 -9.51 11.55 -39.81
CA ASN A 240 -10.73 11.68 -39.01
C ASN A 240 -11.94 11.87 -39.94
N LEU A 241 -12.88 10.92 -39.89
CA LEU A 241 -14.09 10.94 -40.72
C LEU A 241 -14.97 12.19 -40.50
N ASN A 242 -14.93 12.79 -39.30
CA ASN A 242 -15.68 14.03 -39.03
C ASN A 242 -15.17 15.20 -39.86
N ASN A 243 -13.86 15.28 -40.12
CA ASN A 243 -13.26 16.31 -40.95
C ASN A 243 -13.57 16.07 -42.43
N LEU A 244 -13.73 14.80 -42.82
CA LEU A 244 -14.10 14.41 -44.17
C LEU A 244 -15.56 14.65 -44.54
N ARG A 245 -16.47 14.84 -43.58
CA ARG A 245 -17.92 15.04 -43.86
C ARG A 245 -18.21 16.15 -44.87
N LYS A 246 -17.38 17.19 -44.93
CA LYS A 246 -17.54 18.31 -45.89
C LYS A 246 -17.27 17.91 -47.35
N TYR A 247 -16.49 16.84 -47.55
CA TYR A 247 -16.03 16.38 -48.86
C TYR A 247 -16.77 15.11 -49.32
N ILE A 248 -17.16 14.22 -48.39
CA ILE A 248 -17.78 12.92 -48.70
C ILE A 248 -19.11 13.05 -49.47
N PHE A 249 -19.86 14.13 -49.30
CA PHE A 249 -21.14 14.33 -50.01
C PHE A 249 -20.98 14.93 -51.41
N ARG A 250 -19.76 15.28 -51.83
CA ARG A 250 -19.48 15.90 -53.13
C ARG A 250 -18.79 14.87 -54.04
N SER A 251 -19.57 14.19 -54.87
CA SER A 251 -19.08 13.15 -55.80
C SER A 251 -17.99 13.65 -56.75
N GLU A 252 -18.01 14.93 -57.12
CA GLU A 252 -16.99 15.59 -57.95
C GLU A 252 -15.58 15.51 -57.35
N LEU A 253 -15.48 15.45 -56.01
CA LEU A 253 -14.22 15.47 -55.28
C LEU A 253 -13.60 14.08 -55.12
N TYR A 254 -14.32 13.01 -55.50
CA TYR A 254 -13.92 11.63 -55.22
C TYR A 254 -12.65 11.22 -55.94
N ARG A 255 -12.37 11.82 -57.10
CA ARG A 255 -11.17 11.59 -57.91
C ARG A 255 -10.10 12.66 -57.74
N VAL A 256 -10.40 13.72 -56.98
CA VAL A 256 -9.52 14.89 -56.82
C VAL A 256 -8.64 14.75 -55.60
N TYR A 257 -9.21 14.29 -54.48
CA TYR A 257 -8.47 14.13 -53.23
C TYR A 257 -8.01 12.68 -53.00
N SER A 258 -6.77 12.54 -52.55
CA SER A 258 -6.18 11.29 -52.06
C SER A 258 -6.08 11.26 -50.52
N ALA A 259 -5.84 10.08 -49.95
CA ALA A 259 -5.62 9.92 -48.52
C ALA A 259 -4.44 10.76 -48.01
N GLU A 260 -3.37 10.87 -48.79
CA GLU A 260 -2.20 11.70 -48.47
C GLU A 260 -2.54 13.18 -48.30
N GLN A 261 -3.49 13.71 -49.08
CA GLN A 261 -3.92 15.10 -49.00
C GLN A 261 -4.91 15.36 -47.87
N LEU A 262 -5.56 14.31 -47.39
CA LEU A 262 -6.63 14.36 -46.39
C LEU A 262 -6.20 13.93 -44.99
N MET A 263 -5.00 13.34 -44.86
CA MET A 263 -4.46 12.89 -43.59
C MET A 263 -3.98 14.07 -42.74
N GLU A 264 -4.11 13.89 -41.42
CA GLU A 264 -3.63 14.83 -40.41
C GLU A 264 -2.56 14.15 -39.55
N THR A 265 -1.68 14.96 -38.97
CA THR A 265 -0.72 14.47 -37.98
C THR A 265 -1.46 14.19 -36.67
N PRO A 266 -1.35 12.99 -36.10
CA PRO A 266 -2.01 12.68 -34.83
C PRO A 266 -1.43 13.54 -33.70
N HIS A 267 -2.27 13.89 -32.72
CA HIS A 267 -1.85 14.70 -31.57
C HIS A 267 -0.73 14.04 -30.73
N ALA A 268 -0.71 12.72 -30.68
CA ALA A 268 0.37 11.92 -30.12
C ALA A 268 0.34 10.50 -30.72
N ILE A 269 1.43 9.77 -30.55
CA ILE A 269 1.56 8.38 -30.99
C ILE A 269 1.99 7.56 -29.78
N LEU A 270 1.26 6.48 -29.51
CA LEU A 270 1.57 5.56 -28.41
C LEU A 270 2.49 4.43 -28.90
N ASN A 271 3.32 3.90 -28.02
CA ASN A 271 4.19 2.76 -28.31
C ASN A 271 3.73 1.52 -27.54
N THR A 272 3.76 0.35 -28.19
CA THR A 272 3.49 -0.96 -27.55
C THR A 272 4.26 -1.23 -26.24
N LYS A 273 5.44 -0.60 -26.05
CA LYS A 273 6.27 -0.74 -24.85
C LYS A 273 6.00 0.30 -23.75
N GLN A 274 5.13 1.28 -23.98
CA GLN A 274 4.83 2.31 -22.98
C GLN A 274 4.02 1.72 -21.82
N SER A 275 4.26 2.27 -20.62
CA SER A 275 3.48 1.90 -19.45
C SER A 275 2.07 2.49 -19.52
N MET A 276 1.08 1.83 -18.92
CA MET A 276 -0.29 2.33 -18.88
C MET A 276 -0.44 3.71 -18.21
N PRO A 277 0.29 4.05 -17.14
CA PRO A 277 0.32 5.41 -16.61
C PRO A 277 0.74 6.44 -17.66
N ASP A 278 1.84 6.20 -18.39
CA ASP A 278 2.32 7.12 -19.44
C ASP A 278 1.28 7.29 -20.56
N VAL A 279 0.59 6.19 -20.91
CA VAL A 279 -0.50 6.21 -21.90
C VAL A 279 -1.65 7.08 -21.42
N MET A 280 -2.08 6.95 -20.16
CA MET A 280 -3.14 7.78 -19.59
C MET A 280 -2.74 9.26 -19.51
N ASP A 281 -1.51 9.56 -19.09
CA ASP A 281 -0.98 10.93 -19.06
C ASP A 281 -0.94 11.53 -20.46
N THR A 282 -0.56 10.75 -21.47
CA THR A 282 -0.60 11.17 -22.88
C THR A 282 -2.04 11.54 -23.30
N PHE A 283 -3.04 10.75 -22.92
CA PHE A 283 -4.46 11.07 -23.19
C PHE A 283 -4.97 12.30 -22.44
N GLN A 284 -4.46 12.57 -21.24
CA GLN A 284 -4.82 13.78 -20.47
C GLN A 284 -4.19 15.03 -21.06
N ASN A 285 -2.89 14.99 -21.36
CA ASN A 285 -2.13 16.13 -21.88
C ASN A 285 -2.55 16.52 -23.30
N THR A 286 -2.86 15.54 -24.14
CA THR A 286 -3.26 15.80 -25.54
C THR A 286 -4.75 16.12 -25.68
N GLY A 287 -5.58 15.75 -24.70
CA GLY A 287 -7.04 15.85 -24.81
C GLY A 287 -7.66 14.99 -25.92
N ALA A 288 -6.89 14.13 -26.57
CA ALA A 288 -7.36 13.35 -27.71
C ALA A 288 -8.37 12.27 -27.30
N GLY A 289 -9.38 12.03 -28.14
CA GLY A 289 -10.36 10.96 -27.91
C GLY A 289 -9.85 9.57 -28.32
N THR A 290 -8.94 9.51 -29.29
CA THR A 290 -8.37 8.27 -29.84
C THR A 290 -6.94 8.54 -30.28
N LEU A 291 -6.02 7.64 -29.95
CA LEU A 291 -4.61 7.74 -30.34
C LEU A 291 -4.18 6.47 -31.08
N PRO A 292 -3.34 6.59 -32.13
CA PRO A 292 -2.74 5.43 -32.79
C PRO A 292 -1.64 4.82 -31.93
N VAL A 293 -1.45 3.51 -32.06
CA VAL A 293 -0.38 2.74 -31.43
C VAL A 293 0.54 2.17 -32.50
N VAL A 294 1.84 2.40 -32.33
CA VAL A 294 2.90 1.86 -33.18
C VAL A 294 3.80 0.88 -32.41
N GLY A 295 4.30 -0.11 -33.13
CA GLY A 295 5.21 -1.14 -32.64
C GLY A 295 6.68 -0.78 -32.91
N LYS A 296 7.49 -1.82 -33.16
CA LYS A 296 8.86 -1.64 -33.65
C LYS A 296 8.84 -0.99 -35.03
N ASP A 297 9.83 -0.14 -35.31
CA ASP A 297 10.05 0.47 -36.62
C ASP A 297 8.84 1.23 -37.19
N ASN A 298 8.06 1.88 -36.31
CA ASN A 298 6.88 2.68 -36.65
C ASN A 298 5.75 1.89 -37.35
N LEU A 299 5.75 0.57 -37.22
CA LEU A 299 4.68 -0.30 -37.73
C LEU A 299 3.38 -0.01 -36.99
N PHE A 300 2.31 0.27 -37.73
CA PHE A 300 1.00 0.49 -37.15
C PHE A 300 0.44 -0.81 -36.55
N VAL A 301 -0.01 -0.77 -35.30
CA VAL A 301 -0.57 -1.94 -34.60
C VAL A 301 -2.08 -1.81 -34.41
N GLY A 302 -2.56 -0.60 -34.13
CA GLY A 302 -3.99 -0.35 -33.92
C GLY A 302 -4.26 1.00 -33.27
N PHE A 303 -5.47 1.17 -32.75
CA PHE A 303 -5.87 2.39 -32.04
C PHE A 303 -6.29 2.09 -30.60
N VAL A 304 -6.09 3.06 -29.72
CA VAL A 304 -6.66 3.04 -28.37
C VAL A 304 -7.64 4.20 -28.25
N SER A 305 -8.84 3.92 -27.74
CA SER A 305 -9.83 4.94 -27.46
C SER A 305 -9.87 5.28 -25.97
N LYS A 306 -10.02 6.57 -25.66
CA LYS A 306 -10.12 7.04 -24.27
C LYS A 306 -11.32 6.40 -23.57
N SER A 307 -12.46 6.32 -24.22
CA SER A 307 -13.67 5.72 -23.64
C SER A 307 -13.48 4.26 -23.23
N GLN A 308 -12.88 3.45 -24.11
CA GLN A 308 -12.63 2.03 -23.84
C GLN A 308 -11.58 1.84 -22.75
N LEU A 309 -10.49 2.61 -22.80
CA LEU A 309 -9.43 2.60 -21.79
C LEU A 309 -10.00 2.87 -20.38
N TYR A 310 -10.75 3.95 -20.21
CA TYR A 310 -11.36 4.30 -18.93
C TYR A 310 -12.49 3.36 -18.52
N SER A 311 -13.20 2.74 -19.48
CA SER A 311 -14.22 1.73 -19.17
C SER A 311 -13.58 0.46 -18.59
N LEU A 312 -12.51 -0.04 -19.21
CA LEU A 312 -11.79 -1.22 -18.74
C LEU A 312 -11.15 -0.96 -17.37
N TYR A 313 -10.55 0.22 -17.20
CA TYR A 313 -10.03 0.67 -15.91
C TYR A 313 -11.10 0.61 -14.80
N ARG A 314 -12.30 1.17 -15.06
CA ARG A 314 -13.42 1.14 -14.10
C ARG A 314 -13.91 -0.27 -13.81
N GLN A 315 -13.94 -1.15 -14.81
CA GLN A 315 -14.36 -2.53 -14.63
C GLN A 315 -13.39 -3.28 -13.72
N ILE A 316 -12.09 -3.18 -13.97
CA ILE A 316 -11.06 -3.80 -13.13
C ILE A 316 -11.15 -3.26 -11.70
N MET A 317 -11.31 -1.94 -11.52
CA MET A 317 -11.51 -1.36 -10.19
C MET A 317 -12.73 -1.93 -9.45
N LYS A 318 -13.81 -2.20 -10.18
CA LYS A 318 -15.03 -2.76 -9.61
C LYS A 318 -14.81 -4.21 -9.17
N ASP A 319 -14.23 -5.03 -10.04
CA ASP A 319 -13.93 -6.44 -9.75
C ASP A 319 -13.01 -6.57 -8.53
N PHE A 320 -11.99 -5.70 -8.41
CA PHE A 320 -11.10 -5.63 -7.23
C PHE A 320 -11.76 -5.07 -5.96
N SER A 321 -12.90 -4.38 -6.06
CA SER A 321 -13.62 -3.85 -4.89
C SER A 321 -14.67 -4.83 -4.35
N GLU A 322 -15.02 -5.85 -5.14
CA GLU A 322 -16.00 -6.89 -4.77
C GLU A 322 -15.34 -8.16 -4.21
N GLU A 323 -14.01 -8.31 -4.29
CA GLU A 323 -13.19 -9.33 -3.60
C GLU A 323 -12.69 -8.84 -2.23
#